data_AF-A0A2R7MRY2-F1
#
_entry.id   AF-A0A2R7MRY2-F1
#
_cell.length_a   1.000
_cell.length_b   1.000
_cell.length_c   1.000
_cell.angle_alpha   90.00
_cell.angle_beta   90.00
_cell.angle_gamma   90.00
#
_symmetry.space_group_name_H-M   'P 1'
#
loop_
_entity.id
_entity.type
_entity.pdbx_description
1 polymer ?
#
loop_
_entity_poly.entity_id
_entity_poly.type
_entity_poly.pdbx_seq_one_letter_code
_entity_poly.pdbx_strand_id
1 'polypeptide(L)' 'KSPFDADKNHIHHKLLKLNLTHRRSTFYIILYYLMIVGVAYSLRHIDVNLLLLVILSLGFLGAYLPDLVYRLKK' A
#
# COMPACT_ATOMS: atom_id res chain seq x y z
N LYS A 1 -22.83 -0.63 -15.98
CA LYS A 1 -21.56 0.01 -15.56
C LYS A 1 -20.74 0.22 -16.81
N SER A 2 -20.35 1.46 -17.10
CA SER A 2 -19.59 1.82 -18.30
C SER A 2 -18.15 1.30 -18.18
N PRO A 3 -17.51 0.83 -19.27
CA PRO A 3 -16.07 0.53 -19.27
C PRO A 3 -15.18 1.77 -19.07
N PHE A 4 -15.76 2.97 -19.12
CA PHE A 4 -15.08 4.25 -18.85
C PHE A 4 -15.34 4.78 -17.43
N ASP A 5 -16.05 4.04 -16.58
CA ASP A 5 -16.20 4.40 -15.18
C ASP A 5 -14.85 4.27 -14.47
N ALA A 6 -14.41 5.33 -13.79
CA ALA A 6 -13.16 5.32 -13.03
C ALA A 6 -13.15 4.19 -11.98
N ASP A 7 -12.08 3.39 -11.95
CA ASP A 7 -11.95 2.30 -11.00
C ASP A 7 -11.83 2.82 -9.56
N LYS A 8 -12.83 2.51 -8.73
CA LYS A 8 -12.92 2.91 -7.32
C LYS A 8 -12.40 1.85 -6.35
N ASN A 9 -11.84 0.74 -6.83
CA ASN A 9 -11.31 -0.33 -5.98
C ASN A 9 -9.83 -0.15 -5.61
N HIS A 10 -9.15 0.82 -6.22
CA HIS A 10 -7.76 1.13 -5.90
C HIS A 10 -7.57 1.53 -4.44
N ILE A 11 -6.39 1.24 -3.89
CA ILE A 11 -5.97 1.57 -2.52
C ILE A 11 -6.22 3.05 -2.20
N HIS A 12 -6.00 3.93 -3.17
CA HIS A 12 -6.27 5.36 -3.06
C HIS A 12 -7.74 5.68 -2.73
N HIS A 13 -8.69 5.01 -3.40
CA HIS A 13 -10.11 5.18 -3.13
C HIS A 13 -10.55 4.52 -1.81
N LYS A 14 -9.90 3.43 -1.40
CA LYS A 14 -10.07 2.85 -0.05
C LYS A 14 -9.63 3.83 1.04
N LEU A 15 -8.52 4.55 0.83
CA LEU A 15 -8.05 5.62 1.73
C LEU A 15 -8.97 6.84 1.73
N LEU A 16 -9.55 7.22 0.59
CA LEU A 16 -10.59 8.27 0.53
C LEU A 16 -11.82 7.93 1.39
N LYS A 17 -12.22 6.64 1.44
CA LYS A 17 -13.31 6.18 2.32
C LYS A 17 -12.99 6.31 3.82
N LEU A 18 -11.72 6.47 4.19
CA LEU A 18 -11.26 6.68 5.56
C LEU A 18 -11.26 8.16 6.01
N ASN A 19 -11.90 9.05 5.24
CA ASN A 19 -11.90 10.52 5.40
C ASN A 19 -10.53 11.18 5.14
N LEU A 20 -9.66 10.55 4.34
CA LEU A 20 -8.42 11.16 3.89
C LEU A 20 -8.65 11.95 2.59
N THR A 21 -8.03 13.13 2.47
CA THR A 21 -8.06 13.91 1.24
C THR A 21 -7.22 13.22 0.16
N HIS A 22 -7.56 13.44 -1.12
CA HIS A 22 -6.85 12.86 -2.26
C HIS A 22 -5.33 13.08 -2.17
N ARG A 23 -4.88 14.29 -1.84
CA ARG A 23 -3.44 14.61 -1.66
C ARG A 23 -2.78 13.78 -0.56
N ARG A 24 -3.46 13.57 0.57
CA ARG A 24 -2.93 12.76 1.69
C ARG A 24 -2.81 11.30 1.29
N SER A 25 -3.82 10.74 0.64
CA SER A 25 -3.81 9.35 0.17
C SER A 25 -2.62 9.08 -0.77
N THR A 26 -2.37 9.97 -1.72
CA THR A 26 -1.19 9.86 -2.61
C THR A 26 0.12 9.98 -1.83
N PHE A 27 0.21 10.92 -0.88
CA PHE A 27 1.40 11.08 -0.05
C PHE A 27 1.74 9.81 0.74
N TYR A 28 0.74 9.16 1.36
CA TYR A 28 0.93 7.89 2.07
C TYR A 28 1.40 6.76 1.16
N ILE A 29 0.83 6.66 -0.05
CA ILE A 29 1.24 5.64 -1.04
C ILE A 29 2.71 5.84 -1.44
N ILE A 30 3.13 7.08 -1.71
CA ILE A 30 4.51 7.40 -2.07
C ILE A 30 5.46 7.08 -0.90
N LEU A 31 5.11 7.50 0.32
CA LEU A 31 5.92 7.24 1.50
C LEU A 31 6.10 5.73 1.75
N TYR A 32 5.02 4.97 1.58
CA TYR A 32 5.06 3.52 1.68
C TYR A 32 5.97 2.88 0.62
N TYR A 33 5.92 3.37 -0.61
CA TYR A 33 6.79 2.89 -1.69
C TYR A 33 8.27 3.18 -1.41
N LEU A 34 8.59 4.39 -0.93
CA LEU A 34 9.94 4.76 -0.51
C LEU A 34 10.43 3.89 0.65
N MET A 35 9.56 3.54 1.59
CA MET A 35 9.89 2.62 2.68
C MET A 35 10.23 1.22 2.17
N ILE A 36 9.44 0.65 1.23
CA ILE A 36 9.77 -0.65 0.62
C ILE A 36 11.13 -0.60 -0.08
N VAL A 37 11.39 0.45 -0.87
CA VAL A 37 12.68 0.63 -1.57
C VAL A 37 13.82 0.74 -0.56
N GLY A 38 13.64 1.49 0.53
CA GLY A 38 14.61 1.60 1.61
C GLY A 38 14.92 0.25 2.26
N VAL A 39 13.89 -0.53 2.59
CA VAL A 39 14.04 -1.89 3.15
C VAL A 39 14.79 -2.80 2.17
N ALA A 40 14.40 -2.80 0.90
CA ALA A 40 15.03 -3.62 -0.13
C ALA A 40 16.51 -3.25 -0.33
N TYR A 41 16.84 -1.96 -0.28
CA TYR A 41 18.22 -1.49 -0.36
C TYR A 41 19.05 -1.87 0.85
N SER A 42 18.52 -1.67 2.07
CA SER A 42 19.21 -2.05 3.32
C SER A 42 19.43 -3.56 3.44
N LEU A 43 18.47 -4.37 2.99
CA LEU A 43 18.53 -5.83 3.01
C LEU A 43 19.10 -6.43 1.70
N ARG A 44 19.75 -5.64 0.86
CA ARG A 44 20.35 -6.12 -0.41
C ARG A 44 21.33 -7.29 -0.23
N HIS A 45 21.96 -7.40 0.94
CA HIS A 45 23.09 -8.31 1.18
C HIS A 45 22.68 -9.64 1.81
N ILE A 46 21.39 -9.81 2.14
CA ILE A 46 20.87 -11.09 2.64
C ILE A 46 20.49 -12.02 1.48
N ASP A 47 20.15 -13.26 1.82
CA ASP A 47 19.66 -14.23 0.85
C ASP A 47 18.47 -13.69 0.05
N VAL A 48 18.53 -13.83 -1.28
CA VAL A 48 17.54 -13.28 -2.20
C VAL A 48 16.15 -13.88 -1.99
N ASN A 49 16.05 -15.16 -1.57
CA ASN A 49 14.77 -15.79 -1.31
C ASN A 49 14.13 -15.22 -0.05
N LEU A 50 14.94 -14.92 0.96
CA LEU A 50 14.48 -14.29 2.19
C LEU A 50 14.07 -12.82 1.95
N LEU A 51 14.83 -12.09 1.13
CA LEU A 51 14.46 -10.74 0.70
C LEU A 51 13.13 -10.72 -0.07
N LEU A 52 12.95 -11.67 -0.99
CA LEU A 52 11.69 -11.82 -1.74
C LEU A 52 10.50 -12.04 -0.80
N LEU A 53 10.67 -12.91 0.20
CA LEU A 53 9.63 -13.21 1.21
C LEU A 53 9.28 -11.96 2.02
N VAL A 54 10.29 -11.17 2.42
CA VAL A 54 10.08 -9.89 3.12
C VAL A 54 9.30 -8.89 2.26
N ILE A 55 9.71 -8.69 1.01
CA ILE A 55 9.07 -7.71 0.10
C ILE A 55 7.64 -8.14 -0.23
N LEU A 56 7.39 -9.43 -0.49
CA LEU A 56 6.04 -9.97 -0.70
C LEU A 56 5.15 -9.72 0.53
N SER A 57 5.66 -10.04 1.71
CA SER A 57 4.94 -9.86 2.98
C SER A 57 4.56 -8.39 3.19
N LEU A 58 5.51 -7.48 2.99
CA LEU A 58 5.25 -6.04 3.03
C LEU A 58 4.20 -5.65 2.00
N GLY A 59 4.36 -6.04 0.74
CA GLY A 59 3.42 -5.76 -0.34
C GLY A 59 1.97 -6.11 -0.01
N PHE A 60 1.73 -7.32 0.51
CA PHE A 60 0.41 -7.74 0.97
C PHE A 60 -0.08 -6.91 2.17
N LEU A 61 0.78 -6.66 3.17
CA LEU A 61 0.43 -5.81 4.31
C LEU A 61 -0.04 -4.43 3.86
N GLY A 62 0.65 -3.78 2.92
CA GLY A 62 0.26 -2.49 2.38
C GLY A 62 -1.06 -2.51 1.61
N ALA A 63 -1.37 -3.60 0.90
CA ALA A 63 -2.63 -3.75 0.18
C ALA A 63 -3.84 -3.92 1.10
N TYR A 64 -3.67 -4.64 2.22
CA TYR A 64 -4.74 -4.91 3.19
C TYR A 64 -4.84 -3.87 4.32
N LEU A 65 -3.79 -3.07 4.56
CA LEU A 65 -3.74 -2.01 5.58
C LEU A 65 -4.96 -1.07 5.55
N PRO A 66 -5.39 -0.53 4.40
CA PRO A 66 -6.54 0.37 4.35
C PRO A 66 -7.84 -0.33 4.76
N ASP A 67 -8.03 -1.58 4.35
CA ASP A 67 -9.22 -2.35 4.71
C ASP A 67 -9.23 -2.70 6.20
N LEU A 68 -8.07 -3.06 6.77
CA LEU A 68 -7.93 -3.33 8.19
C LEU A 68 -8.24 -2.08 9.03
N VAL A 69 -7.63 -0.94 8.68
CA VAL A 69 -7.86 0.35 9.36
C VAL A 69 -9.32 0.76 9.24
N TYR A 70 -9.95 0.53 8.07
CA TYR A 70 -11.37 0.80 7.88
C TYR A 70 -12.26 -0.06 8.78
N ARG A 71 -11.92 -1.35 8.97
CA ARG A 71 -12.66 -2.22 9.89
C ARG A 71 -12.44 -1.87 11.36
N LEU A 72 -11.25 -1.40 11.75
CA LEU A 72 -10.94 -1.00 13.13
C LEU A 72 -11.62 0.31 13.54
N LYS A 73 -11.97 1.17 12.58
CA LYS A 73 -12.61 2.47 12.82
C LYS A 73 -14.13 2.39 12.89
N LYS A 74 -14.70 1.22 12.61
CA LYS A 74 -16.14 0.92 12.67
C LYS A 74 -16.44 0.15 13.95
#